data_AF-A0A1G6MVY9-F1
#
_entry.id   AF-A0A1G6MVY9-F1
#
_cell.length_a   1.000
_cell.length_b   1.000
_cell.length_c   1.000
_cell.angle_alpha   90.00
_cell.angle_beta   90.00
_cell.angle_gamma   90.00
#
_symmetry.space_group_name_H-M   'P 1'
#
loop_
_entity.id
_entity.type
_entity.pdbx_description
1 polymer ?
#
loop_
_entity_poly.entity_id
_entity_poly.type
_entity_poly.pdbx_seq_one_letter_code
_entity_poly.pdbx_strand_id
1 'polypeptide(L)'
;MTSVPSARALRGLAYASLVFLAWCGGDDGGGGRAQGANAALADVSASSNRPAPGGEPAILTSPPPGTKFASRSATFVWTNTGANQYGFAIQSTSSATPVVDTVTSATTLTVTNLPTDGAGLVVRLRSRFKGKWLPSNEYSFTAAGYTAAQSTAAVKPWSDPIALPLVPASAANLPDGKLLLWAARSPTSFSTSSNEAYTYTSVFDPATRSSSPLTVTATGHQMFCPGLSMLADGSVLVTGGSDAVKTSIYDPALGGWVTGAQLGIARAYQSSTTMSDGSVFTVGGSWNGGLGGKYGEVWSASTSTWRTLSGVPANMPDASNVSNPPLAGPDAAGVYRGDNHMWLFGAAGGWVFHAGPAAAMHWIDTRGSGAILQAGPRSDDPYAMTASAVMYDIGKILKLGGAPNHDSGNAFKTAYIIDINAGAPNPPTVRKVSPMAYGRTFVNSVVLPNGEVLVIGGQTQPVTFSDSFSVLATELWSPVLESFITLPPMQRPRNYHSVALLLLDGRVLAGGGGLCACPADHPDAEIYTPPYLLAPDGTPAPRPAITAAPATATWGSQIAVATDRAAASFALVRMASATHSVNTDQRRIPLSFTGTAGNYQLGIPADRGVVLPGNYMLFALDGSGVPSVARTINIR
;
A
#
# COMPACT_ATOMS: atom_id res chain seq x y z
N MET A 1 36.77 9.67 -53.79
CA MET A 1 35.67 10.51 -54.30
C MET A 1 34.98 11.06 -53.07
N THR A 2 35.43 12.23 -52.58
CA THR A 2 34.87 13.59 -52.85
C THR A 2 33.60 13.87 -52.03
N SER A 3 33.52 14.91 -51.19
CA SER A 3 34.51 15.97 -50.85
C SER A 3 34.07 16.79 -49.63
N VAL A 4 35.02 17.34 -48.87
CA VAL A 4 34.83 18.36 -47.81
C VAL A 4 35.22 19.75 -48.37
N PRO A 5 34.47 20.82 -48.05
CA PRO A 5 35.07 21.99 -47.35
C PRO A 5 34.11 22.53 -46.26
N SER A 6 34.49 22.77 -45.00
CA SER A 6 35.50 23.68 -44.41
C SER A 6 35.01 25.12 -44.11
N ALA A 7 35.33 25.58 -42.91
CA ALA A 7 34.76 26.71 -42.17
C ALA A 7 34.97 28.15 -42.70
N ARG A 8 34.17 29.09 -42.17
CA ARG A 8 34.67 30.40 -41.70
C ARG A 8 33.82 30.96 -40.53
N ALA A 9 34.49 31.68 -39.63
CA ALA A 9 33.92 32.30 -38.43
C ALA A 9 33.68 33.81 -38.60
N LEU A 10 33.06 34.49 -37.63
CA LEU A 10 33.48 35.80 -37.07
C LEU A 10 32.55 36.32 -35.93
N ARG A 11 33.15 36.64 -34.77
CA ARG A 11 32.89 37.74 -33.79
C ARG A 11 31.43 38.11 -33.42
N GLY A 12 31.06 38.02 -32.14
CA GLY A 12 31.14 39.15 -31.16
C GLY A 12 29.71 39.47 -30.67
N LEU A 13 29.41 40.04 -29.49
CA LEU A 13 30.17 40.77 -28.46
C LEU A 13 29.67 40.38 -27.05
N ALA A 14 30.49 40.65 -26.02
CA ALA A 14 30.03 40.67 -24.63
C ALA A 14 29.63 42.10 -24.22
N TYR A 15 28.72 42.24 -23.25
CA TYR A 15 28.63 43.43 -22.39
C TYR A 15 28.16 43.03 -20.99
N ALA A 16 28.69 43.73 -19.98
CA ALA A 16 28.39 43.50 -18.57
C ALA A 16 28.23 44.83 -17.82
N SER A 17 27.44 44.79 -16.74
CA SER A 17 27.61 45.53 -15.48
C SER A 17 27.39 47.05 -15.36
N LEU A 18 26.49 47.38 -14.41
CA LEU A 18 26.35 48.65 -13.64
C LEU A 18 25.98 49.92 -14.44
N VAL A 19 25.43 51.02 -13.90
CA VAL A 19 25.47 51.67 -12.56
C VAL A 19 24.06 52.28 -12.28
N PHE A 20 23.51 52.36 -11.05
CA PHE A 20 23.68 53.50 -10.12
C PHE A 20 23.12 53.28 -8.70
N LEU A 21 23.69 54.02 -7.74
CA LEU A 21 23.37 54.06 -6.30
C LEU A 21 22.87 55.48 -5.91
N ALA A 22 21.98 55.63 -4.92
CA ALA A 22 21.73 56.91 -4.24
C ALA A 22 21.13 56.75 -2.81
N TRP A 23 21.28 57.80 -1.98
CA TRP A 23 21.27 57.82 -0.50
C TRP A 23 20.85 59.25 -0.02
N CYS A 24 20.25 59.56 1.15
CA CYS A 24 19.69 58.81 2.29
C CYS A 24 18.76 59.73 3.15
N GLY A 25 18.14 59.20 4.22
CA GLY A 25 17.52 59.96 5.32
C GLY A 25 15.97 60.11 5.24
N GLY A 26 15.23 60.34 6.32
CA GLY A 26 15.61 60.37 7.76
C GLY A 26 14.42 60.80 8.66
N ASP A 27 14.32 60.17 9.84
CA ASP A 27 13.72 60.54 11.14
C ASP A 27 12.28 61.09 11.35
N ASP A 28 11.70 60.55 12.45
CA ASP A 28 10.81 61.15 13.47
C ASP A 28 9.35 61.61 13.23
N GLY A 29 8.51 61.38 14.27
CA GLY A 29 7.33 62.21 14.57
C GLY A 29 6.01 61.48 14.92
N GLY A 30 5.87 60.95 16.14
CA GLY A 30 4.68 60.20 16.57
C GLY A 30 3.39 61.01 16.86
N GLY A 31 2.29 60.28 17.14
CA GLY A 31 1.21 60.79 18.02
C GLY A 31 -0.25 60.42 17.71
N GLY A 32 -0.84 59.55 18.53
CA GLY A 32 -2.11 59.91 19.22
C GLY A 32 -3.43 59.19 18.89
N ARG A 33 -3.86 58.31 19.84
CA ARG A 33 -5.26 57.90 20.17
C ARG A 33 -6.01 57.06 19.10
N ALA A 34 -7.02 56.23 19.42
CA ALA A 34 -7.81 56.10 20.66
C ALA A 34 -8.17 54.64 21.03
N GLN A 35 -8.83 54.50 22.19
CA GLN A 35 -9.30 53.29 22.86
C GLN A 35 -10.29 52.42 22.05
N GLY A 36 -10.34 51.11 22.35
CA GLY A 36 -11.43 50.20 21.98
C GLY A 36 -11.33 48.90 22.77
N ALA A 37 -12.39 48.50 23.50
CA ALA A 37 -12.33 47.42 24.48
C ALA A 37 -12.38 46.01 23.88
N ASN A 38 -11.64 45.08 24.48
CA ASN A 38 -11.87 43.64 24.31
C ASN A 38 -13.19 43.23 24.98
N ALA A 39 -14.02 42.43 24.31
CA ALA A 39 -15.19 41.79 24.89
C ALA A 39 -15.23 40.29 24.52
N ALA A 40 -15.03 39.46 25.55
CA ALA A 40 -15.47 38.07 25.73
C ALA A 40 -15.44 37.10 24.52
N LEU A 41 -14.51 36.14 24.61
CA LEU A 41 -14.76 34.77 24.14
C LEU A 41 -15.98 34.20 24.87
N ALA A 42 -16.87 33.49 24.16
CA ALA A 42 -17.95 32.71 24.75
C ALA A 42 -17.96 31.30 24.17
N ASP A 43 -18.17 30.32 25.06
CA ASP A 43 -18.17 28.88 24.76
C ASP A 43 -19.17 28.47 23.67
N VAL A 44 -18.81 27.43 22.91
CA VAL A 44 -19.71 26.75 21.97
C VAL A 44 -19.94 25.32 22.43
N SER A 45 -21.03 25.11 23.17
CA SER A 45 -21.61 23.79 23.41
C SER A 45 -22.83 23.55 22.50
N ALA A 46 -23.21 22.29 22.31
CA ALA A 46 -23.90 21.85 21.10
C ALA A 46 -25.39 22.21 20.95
N SER A 47 -25.80 22.29 19.67
CA SER A 47 -27.16 22.18 19.14
C SER A 47 -28.13 23.36 19.31
N SER A 48 -28.37 24.08 18.22
CA SER A 48 -29.73 24.38 17.75
C SER A 48 -29.72 24.69 16.25
N ASN A 49 -30.72 24.22 15.51
CA ASN A 49 -30.87 24.50 14.08
C ASN A 49 -31.51 25.89 13.88
N ARG A 50 -30.86 26.93 14.44
CA ARG A 50 -31.36 28.30 14.46
C ARG A 50 -31.04 28.98 13.12
N PRO A 51 -32.00 29.64 12.44
CA PRO A 51 -31.70 30.42 11.25
C PRO A 51 -30.65 31.48 11.56
N ALA A 52 -29.61 31.56 10.72
CA ALA A 52 -28.66 32.67 10.76
C ALA A 52 -29.39 34.01 10.54
N PRO A 53 -28.87 35.15 11.03
CA PRO A 53 -29.41 36.46 10.71
C PRO A 53 -29.52 36.62 9.18
N GLY A 54 -30.73 36.90 8.68
CA GLY A 54 -31.02 36.81 7.26
C GLY A 54 -30.25 37.86 6.44
N GLY A 55 -29.27 37.41 5.66
CA GLY A 55 -28.43 38.28 4.83
C GLY A 55 -27.05 37.70 4.46
N GLU A 56 -26.60 36.65 5.15
CA GLU A 56 -25.25 36.08 4.94
C GLU A 56 -25.14 35.07 3.78
N PRO A 57 -23.98 34.98 3.10
CA PRO A 57 -23.68 33.92 2.13
C PRO A 57 -23.62 32.53 2.79
N ALA A 58 -24.19 31.52 2.14
CA ALA A 58 -24.03 30.14 2.58
C ALA A 58 -22.58 29.65 2.48
N ILE A 59 -22.19 28.86 3.47
CA ILE A 59 -20.85 28.30 3.62
C ILE A 59 -20.92 26.81 3.30
N LEU A 60 -20.04 26.33 2.43
CA LEU A 60 -19.88 24.91 2.15
C LEU A 60 -19.32 24.18 3.39
N THR A 61 -20.03 23.16 3.85
CA THR A 61 -19.70 22.38 5.06
C THR A 61 -19.21 20.97 4.75
N SER A 62 -19.56 20.43 3.58
CA SER A 62 -19.07 19.14 3.08
C SER A 62 -19.04 19.13 1.55
N PRO A 63 -18.07 18.45 0.89
CA PRO A 63 -16.83 17.95 1.48
C PRO A 63 -15.94 19.12 1.96
N PRO A 64 -15.01 18.90 2.92
CA PRO A 64 -14.12 19.96 3.38
C PRO A 64 -13.31 20.58 2.22
N PRO A 65 -13.16 21.91 2.14
CA PRO A 65 -12.31 22.55 1.15
C PRO A 65 -10.88 21.99 1.19
N GLY A 66 -10.26 21.81 0.02
CA GLY A 66 -8.97 21.14 -0.16
C GLY A 66 -9.04 19.62 -0.31
N THR A 67 -10.23 19.02 -0.31
CA THR A 67 -10.39 17.57 -0.53
C THR A 67 -9.98 17.17 -1.95
N LYS A 68 -9.13 16.14 -2.06
CA LYS A 68 -8.98 15.35 -3.30
C LYS A 68 -10.09 14.30 -3.37
N PHE A 69 -10.86 14.30 -4.44
CA PHE A 69 -12.00 13.39 -4.56
C PHE A 69 -11.56 11.93 -4.78
N ALA A 70 -12.34 11.02 -4.19
CA ALA A 70 -12.15 9.57 -4.29
C ALA A 70 -13.10 8.90 -5.31
N SER A 71 -13.90 9.66 -6.07
CA SER A 71 -14.69 9.12 -7.18
C SER A 71 -15.10 10.23 -8.16
N ARG A 72 -15.82 9.86 -9.24
CA ARG A 72 -16.53 10.82 -10.12
C ARG A 72 -17.71 11.52 -9.43
N SER A 73 -18.07 11.09 -8.23
CA SER A 73 -19.19 11.60 -7.47
C SER A 73 -18.77 12.22 -6.14
N ALA A 74 -19.40 13.34 -5.79
CA ALA A 74 -19.34 13.94 -4.47
C ALA A 74 -20.67 14.63 -4.14
N THR A 75 -21.09 14.56 -2.87
CA THR A 75 -22.26 15.28 -2.36
C THR A 75 -21.79 16.52 -1.60
N PHE A 76 -22.14 17.68 -2.13
CA PHE A 76 -21.85 18.99 -1.56
C PHE A 76 -23.01 19.42 -0.66
N VAL A 77 -22.70 19.89 0.54
CA VAL A 77 -23.67 20.34 1.56
C VAL A 77 -23.23 21.70 2.09
N TRP A 78 -24.17 22.62 2.28
CA TRP A 78 -23.89 23.97 2.78
C TRP A 78 -24.93 24.45 3.81
N THR A 79 -24.60 25.54 4.51
CA THR A 79 -25.48 26.14 5.52
C THR A 79 -26.78 26.68 4.93
N ASN A 80 -27.90 26.53 5.65
CA ASN A 80 -29.14 27.20 5.32
C ASN A 80 -29.10 28.65 5.85
N THR A 81 -29.08 29.63 4.95
CA THR A 81 -29.07 31.06 5.31
C THR A 81 -30.41 31.76 5.11
N GLY A 82 -31.48 31.00 4.84
CA GLY A 82 -32.79 31.55 4.47
C GLY A 82 -32.84 32.17 3.07
N ALA A 83 -31.81 31.92 2.24
CA ALA A 83 -31.83 32.26 0.82
C ALA A 83 -32.88 31.45 0.05
N ASN A 84 -33.50 32.06 -0.95
CA ASN A 84 -34.53 31.40 -1.78
C ASN A 84 -33.92 30.49 -2.85
N GLN A 85 -32.68 30.75 -3.24
CA GLN A 85 -31.92 29.98 -4.22
C GLN A 85 -30.42 30.01 -3.88
N TYR A 86 -29.72 28.95 -4.24
CA TYR A 86 -28.26 28.82 -4.20
C TYR A 86 -27.77 28.54 -5.61
N GLY A 87 -26.74 29.26 -6.05
CA GLY A 87 -26.06 29.01 -7.31
C GLY A 87 -24.77 28.27 -7.02
N PHE A 88 -24.54 27.18 -7.74
CA PHE A 88 -23.43 26.28 -7.52
C PHE A 88 -22.76 25.95 -8.85
N ALA A 89 -21.46 26.24 -8.96
CA ALA A 89 -20.68 25.93 -10.15
C ALA A 89 -19.36 25.26 -9.78
N ILE A 90 -18.90 24.34 -10.63
CA ILE A 90 -17.59 23.68 -10.54
C ILE A 90 -16.84 23.93 -11.85
N GLN A 91 -15.71 24.63 -11.78
CA GLN A 91 -14.76 24.76 -12.88
C GLN A 91 -13.62 23.76 -12.70
N SER A 92 -13.20 23.07 -13.76
CA SER A 92 -11.91 22.36 -13.76
C SER A 92 -10.80 23.23 -14.32
N THR A 93 -9.58 23.14 -13.81
CA THR A 93 -8.40 23.77 -14.43
C THR A 93 -8.02 23.11 -15.75
N SER A 94 -8.51 21.89 -16.03
CA SER A 94 -8.30 21.16 -17.29
C SER A 94 -9.38 21.43 -18.36
N SER A 95 -10.42 22.21 -18.05
CA SER A 95 -11.53 22.49 -18.98
C SER A 95 -11.90 23.97 -18.98
N ALA A 96 -12.21 24.51 -20.16
CA ALA A 96 -12.82 25.84 -20.29
C ALA A 96 -14.32 25.82 -19.90
N THR A 97 -15.02 24.70 -20.10
CA THR A 97 -16.43 24.56 -19.71
C THR A 97 -16.55 24.13 -18.24
N PRO A 98 -17.50 24.71 -17.47
CA PRO A 98 -17.83 24.22 -16.14
C PRO A 98 -18.28 22.76 -16.17
N VAL A 99 -17.83 21.97 -15.19
CA VAL A 99 -18.29 20.59 -14.95
C VAL A 99 -19.76 20.58 -14.51
N VAL A 100 -20.14 21.62 -13.76
CA VAL A 100 -21.50 21.96 -13.33
C VAL A 100 -21.60 23.49 -13.28
N ASP A 101 -22.72 24.06 -13.73
CA ASP A 101 -23.20 25.38 -13.31
C ASP A 101 -24.72 25.29 -13.20
N THR A 102 -25.27 25.51 -12.00
CA THR A 102 -26.67 25.26 -11.71
C THR A 102 -27.20 26.18 -10.60
N VAL A 103 -28.53 26.20 -10.45
CA VAL A 103 -29.24 26.88 -9.37
C VAL A 103 -30.23 25.90 -8.73
N THR A 104 -30.21 25.82 -7.41
CA THR A 104 -31.07 24.93 -6.60
C THR A 104 -31.64 25.67 -5.40
N SER A 105 -32.78 25.24 -4.85
CA SER A 105 -33.28 25.69 -3.55
C SER A 105 -32.83 24.80 -2.38
N ALA A 106 -32.28 23.61 -2.68
CA ALA A 106 -31.75 22.71 -1.67
C ALA A 106 -30.42 23.21 -1.08
N THR A 107 -30.09 22.77 0.12
CA THR A 107 -28.77 22.98 0.76
C THR A 107 -27.80 21.82 0.53
N THR A 108 -28.09 20.99 -0.47
CA THR A 108 -27.29 19.83 -0.86
C THR A 108 -27.37 19.61 -2.37
N LEU A 109 -26.27 19.15 -2.97
CA LEU A 109 -26.19 18.75 -4.38
C LEU A 109 -25.18 17.61 -4.56
N THR A 110 -25.63 16.50 -5.13
CA THR A 110 -24.74 15.43 -5.58
C THR A 110 -24.35 15.67 -7.04
N VAL A 111 -23.05 15.77 -7.29
CA VAL A 111 -22.46 15.78 -8.64
C VAL A 111 -21.91 14.38 -8.90
N THR A 112 -22.08 13.84 -10.12
CA THR A 112 -21.72 12.45 -10.47
C THR A 112 -20.76 12.32 -11.66
N ASN A 113 -20.38 13.45 -12.27
CA ASN A 113 -19.57 13.57 -13.48
C ASN A 113 -18.26 14.36 -13.26
N LEU A 114 -17.72 14.34 -12.03
CA LEU A 114 -16.45 15.01 -11.71
C LEU A 114 -15.28 14.42 -12.54
N PRO A 115 -14.31 15.24 -12.95
CA PRO A 115 -13.09 14.76 -13.61
C PRO A 115 -12.30 13.75 -12.76
N THR A 116 -11.46 12.97 -13.44
CA THR A 116 -10.58 11.96 -12.82
C THR A 116 -9.17 12.02 -13.40
N ASP A 117 -8.74 13.24 -13.70
CA ASP A 117 -7.48 13.64 -14.32
C ASP A 117 -6.59 14.40 -13.32
N GLY A 118 -6.81 14.23 -12.01
CA GLY A 118 -6.04 14.91 -10.96
C GLY A 118 -6.04 16.45 -11.01
N ALA A 119 -6.84 17.08 -11.87
CA ALA A 119 -6.86 18.53 -12.06
C ALA A 119 -7.40 19.28 -10.83
N GLY A 120 -7.04 20.56 -10.73
CA GLY A 120 -7.65 21.45 -9.75
C GLY A 120 -9.10 21.73 -10.10
N LEU A 121 -9.97 21.79 -9.09
CA LEU A 121 -11.39 22.10 -9.22
C LEU A 121 -11.71 23.32 -8.35
N VAL A 122 -12.35 24.33 -8.94
CA VAL A 122 -12.82 25.52 -8.21
C VAL A 122 -14.33 25.48 -8.11
N VAL A 123 -14.85 25.33 -6.90
CA VAL A 123 -16.27 25.32 -6.57
C VAL A 123 -16.69 26.71 -6.12
N ARG A 124 -17.71 27.27 -6.77
CA ARG A 124 -18.29 28.59 -6.45
C ARG A 124 -19.69 28.39 -5.89
N LEU A 125 -19.92 28.87 -4.67
CA LEU A 125 -21.22 28.87 -4.01
C LEU A 125 -21.70 30.32 -3.81
N ARG A 126 -22.85 30.67 -4.38
CA ARG A 126 -23.52 31.97 -4.20
C ARG A 126 -24.93 31.77 -3.63
N SER A 127 -25.40 32.73 -2.84
CA SER A 127 -26.73 32.69 -2.21
C SER A 127 -27.61 33.82 -2.72
N ARG A 128 -28.90 33.56 -2.96
CA ARG A 128 -29.87 34.55 -3.44
C ARG A 128 -30.87 34.90 -2.34
N PHE A 129 -30.72 36.09 -1.77
CA PHE A 129 -31.57 36.59 -0.69
C PHE A 129 -32.34 37.82 -1.16
N LYS A 130 -33.66 37.85 -0.93
CA LYS A 130 -34.56 38.95 -1.35
C LYS A 130 -34.36 39.37 -2.83
N GLY A 131 -34.23 38.37 -3.70
CA GLY A 131 -34.05 38.54 -5.16
C GLY A 131 -32.64 38.89 -5.63
N LYS A 132 -31.73 39.32 -4.75
CA LYS A 132 -30.33 39.67 -5.08
C LYS A 132 -29.38 38.51 -4.81
N TRP A 133 -28.37 38.33 -5.66
CA TRP A 133 -27.25 37.45 -5.38
C TRP A 133 -26.25 38.14 -4.45
N LEU A 134 -25.86 37.46 -3.40
CA LEU A 134 -24.75 37.83 -2.52
C LEU A 134 -23.40 37.45 -3.18
N PRO A 135 -22.26 37.97 -2.69
CA PRO A 135 -20.93 37.53 -3.12
C PRO A 135 -20.78 36.00 -3.05
N SER A 136 -19.99 35.44 -3.96
CA SER A 136 -19.70 34.01 -3.99
C SER A 136 -18.55 33.65 -3.05
N ASN A 137 -18.72 32.56 -2.29
CA ASN A 137 -17.61 31.87 -1.66
C ASN A 137 -16.95 30.92 -2.69
N GLU A 138 -15.63 30.95 -2.78
CA GLU A 138 -14.85 30.02 -3.63
C GLU A 138 -14.12 28.99 -2.76
N TYR A 139 -14.08 27.75 -3.25
CA TYR A 139 -13.44 26.62 -2.57
C TYR A 139 -12.65 25.79 -3.57
N SER A 140 -11.39 25.48 -3.25
CA SER A 140 -10.53 24.63 -4.08
C SER A 140 -10.66 23.17 -3.69
N PHE A 141 -10.63 22.29 -4.69
CA PHE A 141 -10.64 20.83 -4.56
C PHE A 141 -9.70 20.23 -5.62
N THR A 142 -9.47 18.92 -5.56
CA THR A 142 -8.68 18.20 -6.57
C THR A 142 -9.48 17.02 -7.10
N ALA A 143 -9.52 16.87 -8.42
CA ALA A 143 -10.10 15.72 -9.09
C ALA A 143 -9.38 14.44 -8.67
N ALA A 144 -10.05 13.30 -8.85
CA ALA A 144 -9.43 12.02 -8.53
C ALA A 144 -8.32 11.66 -9.52
N GLY A 145 -7.44 10.71 -9.17
CA GLY A 145 -6.37 10.24 -10.06
C GLY A 145 -5.22 11.25 -10.24
N TYR A 146 -4.67 11.30 -11.45
CA TYR A 146 -3.48 12.07 -11.82
C TYR A 146 -3.66 12.83 -13.12
N THR A 147 -2.92 13.93 -13.26
CA THR A 147 -2.84 14.63 -14.55
C THR A 147 -2.20 13.74 -15.61
N ALA A 148 -2.63 13.89 -16.85
CA ALA A 148 -1.98 13.26 -18.01
C ALA A 148 -0.48 13.60 -18.02
N ALA A 149 -0.15 14.85 -17.67
CA ALA A 149 1.22 15.34 -17.51
C ALA A 149 2.01 14.58 -16.43
N GLN A 150 1.51 14.39 -15.20
CA GLN A 150 2.19 13.54 -14.21
C GLN A 150 2.36 12.08 -14.67
N SER A 151 1.35 11.56 -15.37
CA SER A 151 1.33 10.16 -15.84
C SER A 151 2.34 9.92 -16.97
N THR A 152 2.59 10.90 -17.82
CA THR A 152 3.61 10.83 -18.88
C THR A 152 4.98 11.29 -18.41
N ALA A 153 5.07 12.36 -17.59
CA ALA A 153 6.32 12.91 -17.08
C ALA A 153 7.06 11.96 -16.11
N ALA A 154 6.37 10.93 -15.62
CA ALA A 154 6.95 9.69 -15.13
C ALA A 154 7.74 8.89 -16.20
N VAL A 155 8.39 9.54 -17.19
CA VAL A 155 9.03 8.92 -18.38
C VAL A 155 10.07 7.86 -18.00
N LYS A 156 10.83 8.10 -16.93
CA LYS A 156 11.76 7.16 -16.32
C LYS A 156 11.52 7.12 -14.80
N PRO A 157 10.48 6.40 -14.34
CA PRO A 157 10.06 6.43 -12.94
C PRO A 157 10.86 5.42 -12.09
N TRP A 158 11.49 4.45 -12.75
CA TRP A 158 12.42 3.49 -12.20
C TRP A 158 13.84 4.06 -12.15
N SER A 159 14.55 3.80 -11.05
CA SER A 159 16.00 4.00 -11.00
C SER A 159 16.73 3.15 -12.04
N ASP A 160 18.01 3.43 -12.23
CA ASP A 160 18.91 2.42 -12.80
C ASP A 160 19.03 1.22 -11.85
N PRO A 161 19.31 0.00 -12.37
CA PRO A 161 19.46 -1.19 -11.54
C PRO A 161 20.56 -1.02 -10.49
N ILE A 162 20.23 -1.38 -9.26
CA ILE A 162 21.08 -1.31 -8.08
C ILE A 162 21.58 -2.73 -7.81
N ALA A 163 22.88 -2.96 -8.00
CA ALA A 163 23.47 -4.26 -7.73
C ALA A 163 23.36 -4.64 -6.24
N LEU A 164 23.05 -5.91 -5.99
CA LEU A 164 22.93 -6.51 -4.67
C LEU A 164 23.94 -7.66 -4.52
N PRO A 165 24.36 -8.02 -3.30
CA PRO A 165 25.30 -9.12 -3.06
C PRO A 165 24.67 -10.51 -3.20
N LEU A 166 23.36 -10.59 -3.48
CA LEU A 166 22.54 -11.80 -3.59
C LEU A 166 21.29 -11.53 -4.44
N VAL A 167 20.63 -12.60 -4.90
CA VAL A 167 19.27 -12.55 -5.47
C VAL A 167 18.27 -12.48 -4.31
N PRO A 168 17.55 -11.36 -4.10
CA PRO A 168 16.60 -11.23 -2.99
C PRO A 168 15.30 -11.99 -3.29
N ALA A 169 15.31 -13.31 -3.07
CA ALA A 169 14.11 -14.15 -3.18
C ALA A 169 13.10 -13.88 -2.04
N SER A 170 13.55 -13.25 -0.96
CA SER A 170 12.72 -12.80 0.16
C SER A 170 13.20 -11.44 0.68
N ALA A 171 12.27 -10.64 1.21
CA ALA A 171 12.56 -9.34 1.81
C ALA A 171 11.64 -9.00 2.98
N ALA A 172 12.09 -8.11 3.87
CA ALA A 172 11.28 -7.49 4.92
C ALA A 172 11.68 -6.04 5.20
N ASN A 173 10.71 -5.18 5.53
CA ASN A 173 10.96 -3.83 6.01
C ASN A 173 11.58 -3.84 7.42
N LEU A 174 12.57 -2.98 7.68
CA LEU A 174 13.09 -2.72 9.02
C LEU A 174 12.59 -1.37 9.58
N PRO A 175 12.52 -1.19 10.91
CA PRO A 175 11.92 -0.01 11.54
C PRO A 175 12.64 1.31 11.22
N ASP A 176 13.92 1.24 10.88
CA ASP A 176 14.79 2.35 10.52
C ASP A 176 14.72 2.74 9.03
N GLY A 177 13.92 2.03 8.24
CA GLY A 177 13.74 2.26 6.81
C GLY A 177 14.67 1.46 5.89
N LYS A 178 15.59 0.66 6.45
CA LYS A 178 16.34 -0.33 5.67
C LYS A 178 15.47 -1.53 5.32
N LEU A 179 15.97 -2.39 4.44
CA LEU A 179 15.36 -3.68 4.12
C LEU A 179 16.30 -4.81 4.53
N LEU A 180 15.74 -5.86 5.13
CA LEU A 180 16.40 -7.16 5.24
C LEU A 180 16.09 -7.95 3.96
N LEU A 181 17.11 -8.38 3.24
CA LEU A 181 17.01 -9.17 2.01
C LEU A 181 17.70 -10.52 2.21
N TRP A 182 17.17 -11.60 1.63
CA TRP A 182 17.87 -12.89 1.67
C TRP A 182 17.57 -13.82 0.49
N ALA A 183 18.49 -14.76 0.32
CA ALA A 183 18.52 -15.78 -0.72
C ALA A 183 18.28 -17.16 -0.09
N ALA A 184 19.31 -18.02 -0.09
CA ALA A 184 19.29 -19.38 0.44
C ALA A 184 20.68 -19.76 0.99
N ARG A 185 21.08 -21.04 0.88
CA ARG A 185 22.45 -21.54 1.11
C ARG A 185 23.54 -20.96 0.18
N SER A 186 23.19 -20.11 -0.77
CA SER A 186 24.10 -19.35 -1.62
C SER A 186 23.43 -18.04 -2.06
N PRO A 187 24.21 -16.98 -2.40
CA PRO A 187 23.67 -15.75 -2.97
C PRO A 187 22.83 -15.93 -4.25
N THR A 188 23.04 -16.99 -5.03
CA THR A 188 22.40 -17.20 -6.33
C THR A 188 21.73 -18.57 -6.49
N SER A 189 21.76 -19.44 -5.48
CA SER A 189 21.16 -20.77 -5.60
C SER A 189 20.75 -21.37 -4.25
N PHE A 190 19.75 -22.26 -4.29
CA PHE A 190 19.20 -22.94 -3.12
C PHE A 190 19.55 -24.44 -3.07
N SER A 191 19.03 -25.09 -2.04
CA SER A 191 19.07 -26.53 -1.79
C SER A 191 17.90 -26.89 -0.89
N THR A 192 17.35 -28.10 -0.99
CA THR A 192 16.37 -28.64 -0.03
C THR A 192 17.04 -29.40 1.13
N SER A 193 18.38 -29.47 1.14
CA SER A 193 19.15 -30.15 2.18
C SER A 193 19.12 -29.41 3.52
N SER A 194 18.62 -30.06 4.56
CA SER A 194 18.68 -29.58 5.95
C SER A 194 20.07 -29.68 6.60
N ASN A 195 21.07 -30.19 5.86
CA ASN A 195 22.46 -30.24 6.34
C ASN A 195 23.20 -28.90 6.07
N GLU A 196 22.62 -28.01 5.27
CA GLU A 196 23.18 -26.71 4.90
C GLU A 196 22.55 -25.61 5.76
N ALA A 197 22.73 -25.72 7.08
CA ALA A 197 22.02 -24.98 8.12
C ALA A 197 22.40 -23.48 8.23
N TYR A 198 22.45 -22.75 7.11
CA TYR A 198 22.82 -21.33 7.05
C TYR A 198 22.16 -20.60 5.88
N THR A 199 21.99 -19.28 6.01
CA THR A 199 21.35 -18.44 4.99
C THR A 199 22.20 -17.22 4.63
N TYR A 200 22.32 -16.91 3.34
CA TYR A 200 22.88 -15.64 2.86
C TYR A 200 21.82 -14.53 2.92
N THR A 201 22.13 -13.49 3.70
CA THR A 201 21.28 -12.32 3.94
C THR A 201 22.05 -11.03 3.63
N SER A 202 21.34 -9.91 3.51
CA SER A 202 21.92 -8.57 3.37
C SER A 202 20.97 -7.53 3.93
N VAL A 203 21.47 -6.61 4.75
CA VAL A 203 20.73 -5.39 5.10
C VAL A 203 21.02 -4.34 4.02
N PHE A 204 19.98 -3.91 3.30
CA PHE A 204 20.06 -2.92 2.23
C PHE A 204 19.50 -1.57 2.70
N ASP A 205 20.27 -0.51 2.50
CA ASP A 205 19.85 0.86 2.74
C ASP A 205 19.39 1.52 1.42
N PRO A 206 18.10 1.82 1.24
CA PRO A 206 17.58 2.38 -0.01
C PRO A 206 17.90 3.88 -0.20
N ALA A 207 18.38 4.58 0.83
CA ALA A 207 18.78 5.97 0.75
C ALA A 207 20.21 6.11 0.23
N THR A 208 21.15 5.33 0.77
CA THR A 208 22.55 5.28 0.32
C THR A 208 22.78 4.32 -0.86
N ARG A 209 21.84 3.40 -1.09
CA ARG A 209 21.94 2.25 -2.02
C ARG A 209 23.07 1.26 -1.66
N SER A 210 23.47 1.20 -0.39
CA SER A 210 24.51 0.27 0.09
C SER A 210 23.93 -1.03 0.66
N SER A 211 24.67 -2.13 0.49
CA SER A 211 24.34 -3.45 1.07
C SER A 211 25.36 -3.88 2.12
N SER A 212 24.88 -4.46 3.21
CA SER A 212 25.66 -5.08 4.28
C SER A 212 25.37 -6.59 4.33
N PRO A 213 26.11 -7.43 3.58
CA PRO A 213 25.87 -8.87 3.53
C PRO A 213 26.28 -9.59 4.83
N LEU A 214 25.51 -10.62 5.20
CA LEU A 214 25.74 -11.47 6.36
C LEU A 214 25.35 -12.92 6.05
N THR A 215 26.25 -13.87 6.33
CA THR A 215 25.90 -15.31 6.33
C THR A 215 25.45 -15.69 7.73
N VAL A 216 24.19 -16.12 7.85
CA VAL A 216 23.53 -16.43 9.13
C VAL A 216 23.69 -17.91 9.41
N THR A 217 24.53 -18.26 10.38
CA THR A 217 24.71 -19.63 10.89
C THR A 217 24.09 -19.83 12.28
N ALA A 218 23.88 -18.75 13.05
CA ALA A 218 23.52 -18.79 14.47
C ALA A 218 22.22 -19.52 14.79
N THR A 219 21.25 -19.55 13.86
CA THR A 219 19.96 -20.23 14.04
C THR A 219 19.94 -21.67 13.53
N GLY A 220 20.99 -22.08 12.79
CA GLY A 220 21.02 -23.38 12.11
C GLY A 220 19.82 -23.57 11.17
N HIS A 221 19.57 -22.60 10.29
CA HIS A 221 18.36 -22.51 9.46
C HIS A 221 18.69 -21.98 8.05
N GLN A 222 18.39 -22.78 7.04
CA GLN A 222 18.33 -22.44 5.62
C GLN A 222 16.91 -21.93 5.28
N MET A 223 16.77 -20.60 5.23
CA MET A 223 15.50 -19.85 5.25
C MET A 223 14.90 -19.55 3.87
N PHE A 224 15.20 -20.40 2.87
CA PHE A 224 14.58 -20.34 1.54
C PHE A 224 13.25 -21.10 1.50
N CYS A 225 12.29 -20.63 0.70
CA CYS A 225 10.89 -21.11 0.69
C CYS A 225 10.09 -20.96 2.02
N PRO A 226 10.29 -19.93 2.86
CA PRO A 226 9.70 -19.87 4.19
C PRO A 226 8.27 -19.30 4.18
N GLY A 227 7.57 -19.44 5.31
CA GLY A 227 6.46 -18.57 5.70
C GLY A 227 6.98 -17.37 6.50
N LEU A 228 6.51 -16.17 6.19
CA LEU A 228 6.94 -14.90 6.79
C LEU A 228 5.81 -14.15 7.50
N SER A 229 6.15 -13.43 8.57
CA SER A 229 5.24 -12.50 9.28
C SER A 229 6.03 -11.49 10.13
N MET A 230 5.58 -10.23 10.15
CA MET A 230 6.11 -9.20 11.04
C MET A 230 5.44 -9.29 12.43
N LEU A 231 6.24 -9.38 13.48
CA LEU A 231 5.79 -9.50 14.87
C LEU A 231 5.42 -8.13 15.50
N ALA A 232 4.81 -8.18 16.69
CA ALA A 232 4.32 -7.01 17.44
C ALA A 232 5.42 -6.02 17.85
N ASP A 233 6.61 -6.52 18.17
CA ASP A 233 7.82 -5.76 18.48
C ASP A 233 8.51 -5.17 17.23
N GLY A 234 8.15 -5.64 16.04
CA GLY A 234 8.79 -5.30 14.78
C GLY A 234 9.80 -6.32 14.26
N SER A 235 10.00 -7.43 14.98
CA SER A 235 10.87 -8.54 14.55
C SER A 235 10.26 -9.31 13.38
N VAL A 236 11.10 -9.98 12.58
CA VAL A 236 10.66 -10.78 11.42
C VAL A 236 10.65 -12.25 11.79
N LEU A 237 9.49 -12.89 11.83
CA LEU A 237 9.36 -14.34 12.03
C LEU A 237 9.51 -15.06 10.69
N VAL A 238 10.42 -16.04 10.64
CA VAL A 238 10.74 -16.83 9.45
C VAL A 238 10.61 -18.31 9.77
N THR A 239 9.72 -19.01 9.06
CA THR A 239 9.29 -20.38 9.41
C THR A 239 9.52 -21.37 8.27
N GLY A 240 10.01 -22.56 8.58
CA GLY A 240 10.19 -23.66 7.63
C GLY A 240 11.01 -23.27 6.39
N GLY A 241 10.74 -23.94 5.28
CA GLY A 241 11.48 -23.77 4.03
C GLY A 241 12.39 -24.96 3.73
N SER A 242 13.61 -24.69 3.28
CA SER A 242 14.64 -25.73 3.08
C SER A 242 14.94 -26.50 4.37
N ASP A 243 15.01 -25.81 5.51
CA ASP A 243 14.95 -26.43 6.84
C ASP A 243 13.51 -26.46 7.37
N ALA A 244 12.71 -27.39 6.84
CA ALA A 244 11.24 -27.35 6.92
C ALA A 244 10.60 -27.28 8.33
N VAL A 245 11.33 -27.60 9.41
CA VAL A 245 10.83 -27.50 10.81
C VAL A 245 11.33 -26.27 11.57
N LYS A 246 12.35 -25.58 11.06
CA LYS A 246 13.04 -24.52 11.82
C LYS A 246 12.21 -23.24 11.88
N THR A 247 12.56 -22.40 12.84
CA THR A 247 12.04 -21.03 12.94
C THR A 247 13.18 -20.11 13.36
N SER A 248 13.35 -19.01 12.64
CA SER A 248 14.27 -17.93 12.98
C SER A 248 13.48 -16.67 13.24
N ILE A 249 14.00 -15.79 14.09
CA ILE A 249 13.49 -14.44 14.30
C ILE A 249 14.64 -13.47 14.02
N TYR A 250 14.45 -12.51 13.12
CA TYR A 250 15.35 -11.35 13.01
C TYR A 250 14.85 -10.25 13.95
N ASP A 251 15.68 -9.88 14.92
CA ASP A 251 15.43 -8.79 15.85
C ASP A 251 16.19 -7.53 15.36
N PRO A 252 15.48 -6.48 14.90
CA PRO A 252 16.10 -5.26 14.41
C PRO A 252 16.71 -4.38 15.52
N ALA A 253 16.32 -4.55 16.79
CA ALA A 253 16.92 -3.85 17.92
C ALA A 253 18.26 -4.47 18.34
N LEU A 254 18.41 -5.79 18.19
CA LEU A 254 19.70 -6.49 18.33
C LEU A 254 20.54 -6.47 17.04
N GLY A 255 19.93 -6.18 15.89
CA GLY A 255 20.58 -6.22 14.58
C GLY A 255 20.97 -7.64 14.15
N GLY A 256 20.28 -8.66 14.65
CA GLY A 256 20.72 -10.05 14.59
C GLY A 256 19.59 -11.08 14.57
N TRP A 257 19.98 -12.35 14.53
CA TRP A 257 19.07 -13.49 14.40
C TRP A 257 19.07 -14.36 15.66
N VAL A 258 17.88 -14.78 16.10
CA VAL A 258 17.69 -15.73 17.20
C VAL A 258 16.83 -16.91 16.76
N THR A 259 17.02 -18.06 17.40
CA THR A 259 16.25 -19.28 17.12
C THR A 259 14.88 -19.19 17.77
N GLY A 260 13.81 -19.40 17.00
CA GLY A 260 12.45 -19.58 17.50
C GLY A 260 12.13 -21.06 17.73
N ALA A 261 11.01 -21.35 18.39
CA ALA A 261 10.53 -22.73 18.53
C ALA A 261 10.18 -23.36 17.18
N GLN A 262 10.51 -24.63 17.04
CA GLN A 262 10.27 -25.41 15.82
C GLN A 262 8.77 -25.61 15.56
N LEU A 263 8.39 -25.63 14.29
CA LEU A 263 7.05 -26.03 13.85
C LEU A 263 6.78 -27.48 14.31
N GLY A 264 5.55 -27.77 14.71
CA GLY A 264 5.11 -29.15 14.96
C GLY A 264 4.91 -29.95 13.67
N ILE A 265 4.67 -29.27 12.54
CA ILE A 265 4.58 -29.87 11.20
C ILE A 265 5.61 -29.20 10.27
N ALA A 266 6.45 -30.01 9.62
CA ALA A 266 7.43 -29.53 8.66
C ALA A 266 6.76 -28.93 7.41
N ARG A 267 7.19 -27.75 6.96
CA ARG A 267 6.57 -26.97 5.86
C ARG A 267 7.59 -26.24 5.01
N ALA A 268 7.20 -25.96 3.77
CA ALA A 268 7.78 -24.91 2.94
C ALA A 268 6.76 -24.45 1.89
N TYR A 269 6.81 -23.18 1.47
CA TYR A 269 5.76 -22.50 0.69
C TYR A 269 4.40 -22.36 1.39
N GLN A 270 4.35 -22.60 2.70
CA GLN A 270 3.24 -22.18 3.54
C GLN A 270 3.17 -20.65 3.58
N SER A 271 1.97 -20.12 3.76
CA SER A 271 1.81 -18.72 4.20
C SER A 271 1.64 -18.66 5.71
N SER A 272 2.05 -17.55 6.29
CA SER A 272 1.78 -17.18 7.68
C SER A 272 1.19 -15.78 7.74
N THR A 273 0.43 -15.44 8.77
CA THR A 273 -0.07 -14.08 9.02
C THR A 273 -0.12 -13.78 10.51
N THR A 274 0.30 -12.57 10.89
CA THR A 274 0.13 -12.06 12.26
C THR A 274 -1.35 -11.81 12.56
N MET A 275 -1.76 -12.14 13.77
CA MET A 275 -3.14 -12.04 14.25
C MET A 275 -3.34 -10.85 15.18
N SER A 276 -4.62 -10.54 15.48
CA SER A 276 -5.04 -9.39 16.29
C SER A 276 -4.57 -9.42 17.76
N ASP A 277 -4.07 -10.56 18.25
CA ASP A 277 -3.46 -10.72 19.57
C ASP A 277 -1.91 -10.78 19.52
N GLY A 278 -1.30 -10.67 18.34
CA GLY A 278 0.14 -10.78 18.13
C GLY A 278 0.68 -12.21 17.97
N SER A 279 -0.20 -13.22 18.02
CA SER A 279 0.15 -14.58 17.57
C SER A 279 0.34 -14.64 16.05
N VAL A 280 0.92 -15.73 15.54
CA VAL A 280 1.08 -15.96 14.09
C VAL A 280 0.44 -17.28 13.70
N PHE A 281 -0.50 -17.25 12.75
CA PHE A 281 -1.11 -18.44 12.16
C PHE A 281 -0.40 -18.84 10.87
N THR A 282 -0.23 -20.14 10.62
CA THR A 282 0.28 -20.70 9.36
C THR A 282 -0.47 -21.97 8.95
N VAL A 283 -0.55 -22.25 7.64
CA VAL A 283 -1.23 -23.43 7.08
C VAL A 283 -0.69 -23.76 5.68
N GLY A 284 -0.78 -25.02 5.27
CA GLY A 284 -0.28 -25.48 3.97
C GLY A 284 1.25 -25.64 3.94
N GLY A 285 1.81 -25.75 2.73
CA GLY A 285 3.25 -25.79 2.47
C GLY A 285 3.84 -27.18 2.30
N SER A 286 3.51 -27.84 1.18
CA SER A 286 4.03 -29.15 0.77
C SER A 286 5.25 -29.10 -0.17
N TRP A 287 5.89 -27.94 -0.38
CA TRP A 287 7.12 -27.86 -1.20
C TRP A 287 8.30 -28.66 -0.60
N ASN A 288 8.37 -28.75 0.74
CA ASN A 288 9.37 -29.53 1.46
C ASN A 288 8.79 -30.02 2.80
N GLY A 289 9.48 -30.97 3.46
CA GLY A 289 9.04 -31.55 4.73
C GLY A 289 7.86 -32.51 4.60
N GLY A 290 7.79 -33.27 3.49
CA GLY A 290 6.70 -34.22 3.21
C GLY A 290 5.51 -33.60 2.47
N LEU A 291 4.66 -34.44 1.89
CA LEU A 291 3.49 -34.06 1.10
C LEU A 291 2.19 -34.19 1.91
N GLY A 292 1.37 -33.14 1.91
CA GLY A 292 0.09 -33.11 2.62
C GLY A 292 0.23 -33.12 4.15
N GLY A 293 -0.91 -33.28 4.85
CA GLY A 293 -0.95 -33.24 6.31
C GLY A 293 -0.60 -31.88 6.93
N LYS A 294 -0.61 -30.80 6.13
CA LYS A 294 -0.15 -29.45 6.53
C LYS A 294 -1.24 -28.64 7.25
N TYR A 295 -1.77 -29.17 8.35
CA TYR A 295 -2.81 -28.54 9.19
C TYR A 295 -2.49 -27.09 9.57
N GLY A 296 -3.44 -26.33 10.09
CA GLY A 296 -3.18 -25.05 10.72
C GLY A 296 -2.26 -25.19 11.94
N GLU A 297 -1.38 -24.22 12.16
CA GLU A 297 -0.61 -24.06 13.40
C GLU A 297 -0.61 -22.59 13.83
N VAL A 298 -0.61 -22.35 15.14
CA VAL A 298 -0.51 -21.01 15.74
C VAL A 298 0.71 -20.92 16.64
N TRP A 299 1.56 -19.93 16.41
CA TRP A 299 2.66 -19.55 17.28
C TRP A 299 2.20 -18.52 18.31
N SER A 300 2.45 -18.81 19.58
CA SER A 300 2.17 -17.91 20.69
C SER A 300 3.40 -17.09 21.07
N ALA A 301 3.29 -15.76 21.03
CA ALA A 301 4.36 -14.86 21.47
C ALA A 301 4.62 -14.93 22.99
N SER A 302 3.61 -15.25 23.80
CA SER A 302 3.73 -15.26 25.26
C SER A 302 4.39 -16.52 25.81
N THR A 303 4.32 -17.63 25.07
CA THR A 303 4.93 -18.92 25.45
C THR A 303 6.09 -19.32 24.54
N SER A 304 6.27 -18.64 23.41
CA SER A 304 7.23 -18.99 22.35
C SER A 304 7.07 -20.43 21.86
N THR A 305 5.82 -20.89 21.65
CA THR A 305 5.51 -22.27 21.22
C THR A 305 4.49 -22.31 20.10
N TRP A 306 4.61 -23.31 19.22
CA TRP A 306 3.58 -23.66 18.23
C TRP A 306 2.51 -24.59 18.80
N ARG A 307 1.29 -24.47 18.27
CA ARG A 307 0.15 -25.32 18.60
C ARG A 307 -0.63 -25.68 17.34
N THR A 308 -0.83 -26.97 17.09
CA THR A 308 -1.58 -27.47 15.93
C THR A 308 -3.09 -27.28 16.09
N LEU A 309 -3.74 -27.00 14.95
CA LEU A 309 -5.19 -26.87 14.79
C LEU A 309 -5.73 -28.07 13.99
N SER A 310 -6.14 -29.12 14.70
CA SER A 310 -6.67 -30.34 14.07
C SER A 310 -7.96 -30.12 13.26
N GLY A 311 -8.70 -29.05 13.52
CA GLY A 311 -9.88 -28.64 12.76
C GLY A 311 -9.59 -27.75 11.54
N VAL A 312 -8.32 -27.52 11.20
CA VAL A 312 -7.91 -26.70 10.04
C VAL A 312 -7.00 -27.53 9.09
N PRO A 313 -7.51 -28.57 8.42
CA PRO A 313 -6.74 -29.34 7.44
C PRO A 313 -6.53 -28.57 6.12
N ALA A 314 -5.32 -28.65 5.57
CA ALA A 314 -5.00 -28.21 4.20
C ALA A 314 -5.20 -29.34 3.18
N ASN A 315 -6.38 -29.98 3.20
CA ASN A 315 -6.68 -31.11 2.31
C ASN A 315 -6.86 -30.68 0.86
N MET A 316 -6.54 -31.57 -0.09
CA MET A 316 -6.81 -31.36 -1.51
C MET A 316 -8.31 -31.47 -1.83
N PRO A 317 -8.81 -30.76 -2.85
CA PRO A 317 -10.17 -30.94 -3.35
C PRO A 317 -10.35 -32.34 -3.96
N ASP A 318 -11.43 -33.02 -3.58
CA ASP A 318 -11.81 -34.36 -4.07
C ASP A 318 -13.34 -34.53 -4.08
N ALA A 319 -13.81 -35.69 -4.53
CA ALA A 319 -15.24 -35.98 -4.66
C ALA A 319 -16.02 -35.94 -3.32
N SER A 320 -15.36 -36.11 -2.18
CA SER A 320 -15.98 -36.08 -0.84
C SER A 320 -16.19 -34.67 -0.31
N ASN A 321 -15.41 -33.69 -0.79
CA ASN A 321 -15.41 -32.33 -0.27
C ASN A 321 -15.92 -31.26 -1.25
N VAL A 322 -16.50 -31.64 -2.40
CA VAL A 322 -17.09 -30.70 -3.39
C VAL A 322 -18.12 -29.73 -2.77
N SER A 323 -18.92 -30.20 -1.80
CA SER A 323 -19.93 -29.37 -1.10
C SER A 323 -19.36 -28.48 0.01
N ASN A 324 -18.10 -28.70 0.41
CA ASN A 324 -17.38 -27.94 1.42
C ASN A 324 -15.90 -27.84 0.98
N PRO A 325 -15.62 -27.10 -0.10
CA PRO A 325 -14.31 -27.11 -0.75
C PRO A 325 -13.20 -26.67 0.23
N PRO A 326 -12.02 -27.28 0.18
CA PRO A 326 -10.97 -27.04 1.18
C PRO A 326 -10.12 -25.80 0.87
N LEU A 327 -9.14 -25.52 1.73
CA LEU A 327 -8.16 -24.44 1.54
C LEU A 327 -7.28 -24.66 0.29
N ALA A 328 -6.91 -25.90 -0.01
CA ALA A 328 -6.03 -26.21 -1.14
C ALA A 328 -6.76 -26.14 -2.48
N GLY A 329 -6.02 -25.77 -3.53
CA GLY A 329 -6.54 -25.71 -4.90
C GLY A 329 -6.24 -26.95 -5.74
N PRO A 330 -6.98 -27.17 -6.84
CA PRO A 330 -6.82 -28.31 -7.75
C PRO A 330 -5.65 -28.11 -8.73
N ASP A 331 -4.44 -27.93 -8.22
CA ASP A 331 -3.24 -27.81 -9.07
C ASP A 331 -2.91 -29.13 -9.77
N ALA A 332 -2.46 -29.07 -11.04
CA ALA A 332 -2.05 -30.23 -11.81
C ALA A 332 -0.87 -31.02 -11.17
N ALA A 333 -0.04 -30.36 -10.37
CA ALA A 333 1.02 -31.03 -9.59
C ALA A 333 0.52 -31.62 -8.24
N GLY A 334 -0.79 -31.60 -8.01
CA GLY A 334 -1.40 -32.10 -6.77
C GLY A 334 -0.98 -31.32 -5.54
N VAL A 335 -0.93 -31.99 -4.38
CA VAL A 335 -0.68 -31.35 -3.08
C VAL A 335 0.65 -30.60 -2.99
N TYR A 336 1.68 -31.02 -3.74
CA TYR A 336 2.98 -30.33 -3.81
C TYR A 336 2.87 -28.85 -4.23
N ARG A 337 1.81 -28.48 -4.96
CA ARG A 337 1.49 -27.09 -5.32
C ARG A 337 0.19 -26.59 -4.72
N GLY A 338 -0.84 -27.44 -4.64
CA GLY A 338 -2.21 -27.05 -4.28
C GLY A 338 -2.37 -26.44 -2.89
N ASP A 339 -1.51 -26.76 -1.92
CA ASP A 339 -1.57 -26.22 -0.55
C ASP A 339 -0.59 -25.05 -0.28
N ASN A 340 0.04 -24.49 -1.31
CA ASN A 340 1.02 -23.40 -1.17
C ASN A 340 0.39 -21.99 -1.23
N HIS A 341 1.13 -21.00 -0.73
CA HIS A 341 0.94 -19.57 -1.00
C HIS A 341 -0.46 -19.01 -0.71
N MET A 342 -1.09 -19.49 0.36
CA MET A 342 -2.40 -19.04 0.86
C MET A 342 -2.46 -17.52 1.09
N TRP A 343 -3.55 -16.87 0.70
CA TRP A 343 -3.77 -15.44 0.86
C TRP A 343 -4.45 -15.18 2.20
N LEU A 344 -3.65 -15.11 3.25
CA LEU A 344 -4.10 -15.01 4.64
C LEU A 344 -4.11 -13.57 5.12
N PHE A 345 -5.21 -13.16 5.75
CA PHE A 345 -5.36 -11.85 6.38
C PHE A 345 -5.85 -12.03 7.82
N GLY A 346 -4.97 -11.75 8.80
CA GLY A 346 -5.37 -11.70 10.20
C GLY A 346 -6.47 -10.66 10.46
N ALA A 347 -7.49 -11.06 11.22
CA ALA A 347 -8.67 -10.28 11.59
C ALA A 347 -8.91 -10.33 13.12
N ALA A 348 -10.01 -9.74 13.59
CA ALA A 348 -10.35 -9.62 15.00
C ALA A 348 -10.68 -10.98 15.66
N GLY A 349 -10.55 -11.08 16.99
CA GLY A 349 -11.18 -12.14 17.78
C GLY A 349 -10.69 -13.58 17.53
N GLY A 350 -9.48 -13.74 16.98
CA GLY A 350 -8.91 -15.05 16.63
C GLY A 350 -9.26 -15.55 15.21
N TRP A 351 -9.84 -14.69 14.37
CA TRP A 351 -10.16 -15.03 12.98
C TRP A 351 -9.03 -14.71 12.01
N VAL A 352 -8.87 -15.57 10.99
CA VAL A 352 -8.06 -15.30 9.80
C VAL A 352 -8.95 -15.48 8.56
N PHE A 353 -8.90 -14.52 7.63
CA PHE A 353 -9.55 -14.66 6.33
C PHE A 353 -8.60 -15.31 5.32
N HIS A 354 -9.07 -16.34 4.62
CA HIS A 354 -8.40 -16.96 3.48
C HIS A 354 -9.10 -16.52 2.19
N ALA A 355 -8.42 -15.69 1.39
CA ALA A 355 -8.97 -15.12 0.15
C ALA A 355 -8.71 -15.98 -1.11
N GLY A 356 -7.85 -16.99 -1.02
CA GLY A 356 -7.35 -17.82 -2.12
C GLY A 356 -5.99 -18.45 -1.77
N PRO A 357 -5.31 -19.13 -2.72
CA PRO A 357 -5.53 -19.12 -4.17
C PRO A 357 -6.73 -19.96 -4.66
N ALA A 358 -7.25 -20.88 -3.83
CA ALA A 358 -8.48 -21.63 -4.13
C ALA A 358 -9.63 -20.69 -4.52
N ALA A 359 -10.56 -21.15 -5.36
CA ALA A 359 -11.74 -20.35 -5.73
C ALA A 359 -12.68 -20.12 -4.52
N ALA A 360 -12.73 -21.08 -3.59
CA ALA A 360 -13.42 -20.95 -2.32
C ALA A 360 -12.63 -20.11 -1.32
N MET A 361 -13.31 -19.17 -0.68
CA MET A 361 -12.78 -18.34 0.39
C MET A 361 -13.27 -18.87 1.74
N HIS A 362 -12.54 -18.60 2.81
CA HIS A 362 -12.84 -19.17 4.13
C HIS A 362 -12.59 -18.17 5.27
N TRP A 363 -13.39 -18.28 6.32
CA TRP A 363 -13.02 -17.80 7.64
C TRP A 363 -12.41 -18.97 8.43
N ILE A 364 -11.21 -18.77 8.94
CA ILE A 364 -10.50 -19.75 9.76
C ILE A 364 -10.58 -19.29 11.22
N ASP A 365 -11.23 -20.09 12.06
CA ASP A 365 -11.15 -19.96 13.51
C ASP A 365 -9.84 -20.60 13.97
N THR A 366 -9.03 -19.86 14.72
CA THR A 366 -7.74 -20.34 15.26
C THR A 366 -7.83 -20.78 16.73
N ARG A 367 -8.98 -20.58 17.38
CA ARG A 367 -9.21 -20.87 18.80
C ARG A 367 -9.50 -22.35 19.00
N GLY A 368 -9.13 -22.91 20.16
CA GLY A 368 -9.28 -24.34 20.42
C GLY A 368 -8.62 -25.19 19.32
N SER A 369 -9.24 -26.28 18.89
CA SER A 369 -8.76 -27.09 17.74
C SER A 369 -8.74 -26.35 16.39
N GLY A 370 -9.30 -25.14 16.33
CA GLY A 370 -9.58 -24.40 15.11
C GLY A 370 -10.75 -24.98 14.31
N ALA A 371 -11.21 -24.23 13.30
CA ALA A 371 -12.26 -24.63 12.37
C ALA A 371 -12.15 -23.85 11.04
N ILE A 372 -12.69 -24.42 9.96
CA ILE A 372 -12.85 -23.74 8.66
C ILE A 372 -14.33 -23.51 8.41
N LEU A 373 -14.71 -22.26 8.16
CA LEU A 373 -16.06 -21.84 7.78
C LEU A 373 -16.04 -21.32 6.33
N GLN A 374 -16.97 -21.80 5.51
CA GLN A 374 -17.11 -21.34 4.12
C GLN A 374 -17.51 -19.86 4.07
N ALA A 375 -16.77 -19.07 3.28
CA ALA A 375 -17.07 -17.68 2.98
C ALA A 375 -17.55 -17.48 1.53
N GLY A 376 -17.83 -18.58 0.81
CA GLY A 376 -18.31 -18.59 -0.57
C GLY A 376 -17.19 -18.48 -1.62
N PRO A 377 -17.54 -18.56 -2.91
CA PRO A 377 -16.58 -18.44 -4.00
C PRO A 377 -16.16 -16.99 -4.24
N ARG A 378 -14.95 -16.78 -4.78
CA ARG A 378 -14.44 -15.48 -5.24
C ARG A 378 -15.09 -15.04 -6.55
N SER A 379 -16.42 -14.88 -6.53
CA SER A 379 -17.24 -14.62 -7.73
C SER A 379 -17.00 -15.70 -8.81
N ASP A 380 -16.72 -15.29 -10.06
CA ASP A 380 -16.37 -16.17 -11.18
C ASP A 380 -14.85 -16.37 -11.35
N ASP A 381 -14.04 -16.06 -10.33
CA ASP A 381 -12.60 -16.32 -10.37
C ASP A 381 -12.28 -17.80 -10.10
N PRO A 382 -11.53 -18.49 -10.97
CA PRO A 382 -11.10 -19.85 -10.73
C PRO A 382 -9.99 -19.91 -9.66
N TYR A 383 -9.50 -21.12 -9.38
CA TYR A 383 -8.21 -21.29 -8.73
C TYR A 383 -7.14 -20.49 -9.48
N ALA A 384 -6.38 -19.68 -8.73
CA ALA A 384 -5.45 -18.72 -9.27
C ALA A 384 -4.15 -18.74 -8.45
N MET A 385 -3.33 -19.77 -8.65
CA MET A 385 -2.01 -19.87 -8.01
C MET A 385 -1.12 -18.68 -8.42
N THR A 386 -0.19 -18.29 -7.54
CA THR A 386 0.84 -17.26 -7.80
C THR A 386 0.29 -15.91 -8.31
N ALA A 387 -0.96 -15.61 -7.95
CA ALA A 387 -1.55 -14.27 -7.96
C ALA A 387 -1.06 -13.47 -6.74
N SER A 388 -1.40 -12.19 -6.68
CA SER A 388 -1.24 -11.37 -5.48
C SER A 388 -2.59 -10.91 -4.92
N ALA A 389 -2.66 -10.72 -3.60
CA ALA A 389 -3.82 -10.18 -2.91
C ALA A 389 -3.35 -9.17 -1.86
N VAL A 390 -3.96 -7.98 -1.81
CA VAL A 390 -3.50 -6.86 -0.97
C VAL A 390 -4.66 -6.09 -0.34
N MET A 391 -4.56 -5.80 0.97
CA MET A 391 -5.55 -5.01 1.71
C MET A 391 -5.26 -3.51 1.55
N TYR A 392 -5.87 -2.90 0.54
CA TYR A 392 -5.58 -1.50 0.14
C TYR A 392 -6.34 -0.44 0.97
N ASP A 393 -7.38 -0.88 1.67
CA ASP A 393 -8.24 -0.08 2.56
C ASP A 393 -8.85 -1.02 3.63
N ILE A 394 -9.47 -0.46 4.67
CA ILE A 394 -10.02 -1.24 5.78
C ILE A 394 -11.03 -2.27 5.24
N GLY A 395 -10.72 -3.56 5.46
CA GLY A 395 -11.54 -4.68 5.03
C GLY A 395 -11.66 -4.89 3.52
N LYS A 396 -10.94 -4.14 2.68
CA LYS A 396 -11.01 -4.27 1.21
C LYS A 396 -9.72 -4.83 0.64
N ILE A 397 -9.84 -6.01 0.03
CA ILE A 397 -8.74 -6.77 -0.54
C ILE A 397 -8.87 -6.75 -2.07
N LEU A 398 -7.82 -6.29 -2.75
CA LEU A 398 -7.69 -6.38 -4.20
C LEU A 398 -6.95 -7.68 -4.57
N LYS A 399 -7.60 -8.55 -5.34
CA LYS A 399 -6.97 -9.75 -5.95
C LYS A 399 -6.50 -9.41 -7.36
N LEU A 400 -5.31 -9.89 -7.73
CA LEU A 400 -4.61 -9.57 -8.99
C LEU A 400 -4.02 -10.82 -9.66
N GLY A 401 -4.57 -11.21 -10.81
CA GLY A 401 -3.93 -12.16 -11.73
C GLY A 401 -3.91 -13.62 -11.28
N GLY A 402 -2.73 -14.26 -11.33
CA GLY A 402 -2.50 -15.68 -11.06
C GLY A 402 -2.61 -16.57 -12.28
N ALA A 403 -2.41 -17.88 -12.10
CA ALA A 403 -2.47 -18.90 -13.15
C ALA A 403 -3.29 -20.13 -12.69
N PRO A 404 -3.82 -20.94 -13.62
CA PRO A 404 -4.58 -22.15 -13.27
C PRO A 404 -3.72 -23.25 -12.64
N ASN A 405 -2.40 -23.22 -12.81
CA ASN A 405 -1.43 -24.07 -12.10
C ASN A 405 -0.19 -23.24 -11.76
N HIS A 406 0.59 -23.68 -10.77
CA HIS A 406 1.87 -23.03 -10.42
C HIS A 406 2.87 -23.01 -11.59
N ASP A 407 2.92 -24.09 -12.38
CA ASP A 407 3.99 -24.34 -13.37
C ASP A 407 3.47 -24.43 -14.83
N SER A 408 2.18 -24.13 -15.09
CA SER A 408 1.62 -24.14 -16.45
C SER A 408 0.34 -23.31 -16.63
N GLY A 409 0.00 -23.01 -17.89
CA GLY A 409 -1.23 -22.32 -18.30
C GLY A 409 -1.02 -20.85 -18.69
N ASN A 410 -2.10 -20.17 -19.09
CA ASN A 410 -2.05 -18.73 -19.34
C ASN A 410 -2.40 -17.99 -18.05
N ALA A 411 -1.64 -16.94 -17.73
CA ALA A 411 -1.91 -16.12 -16.56
C ALA A 411 -3.16 -15.25 -16.77
N PHE A 412 -3.95 -15.08 -15.72
CA PHE A 412 -5.15 -14.27 -15.72
C PHE A 412 -4.81 -12.78 -15.64
N LYS A 413 -5.62 -11.97 -16.34
CA LYS A 413 -5.66 -10.50 -16.18
C LYS A 413 -6.77 -10.02 -15.26
N THR A 414 -7.50 -10.96 -14.64
CA THR A 414 -8.69 -10.67 -13.84
C THR A 414 -8.30 -10.05 -12.49
N ALA A 415 -9.08 -9.05 -12.08
CA ALA A 415 -8.98 -8.42 -10.79
C ALA A 415 -10.35 -8.37 -10.09
N TYR A 416 -10.34 -8.48 -8.77
CA TYR A 416 -11.55 -8.51 -7.95
C TYR A 416 -11.32 -7.72 -6.67
N ILE A 417 -12.39 -7.11 -6.18
CA ILE A 417 -12.44 -6.55 -4.83
C ILE A 417 -13.27 -7.51 -3.98
N ILE A 418 -12.66 -7.92 -2.86
CA ILE A 418 -13.27 -8.72 -1.80
C ILE A 418 -13.41 -7.77 -0.61
N ASP A 419 -14.65 -7.54 -0.15
CA ASP A 419 -14.94 -6.68 0.99
C ASP A 419 -15.41 -7.55 2.17
N ILE A 420 -14.57 -7.62 3.22
CA ILE A 420 -14.79 -8.39 4.46
C ILE A 420 -15.39 -7.53 5.59
N ASN A 421 -15.82 -6.29 5.34
CA ASN A 421 -16.36 -5.39 6.38
C ASN A 421 -17.69 -5.86 7.00
N ALA A 422 -18.32 -6.91 6.47
CA ALA A 422 -19.40 -7.63 7.15
C ALA A 422 -18.93 -8.30 8.47
N GLY A 423 -17.62 -8.44 8.67
CA GLY A 423 -17.00 -8.99 9.88
C GLY A 423 -17.06 -10.52 9.94
N ALA A 424 -16.08 -11.15 10.60
CA ALA A 424 -16.06 -12.60 10.74
C ALA A 424 -17.21 -13.11 11.64
N PRO A 425 -17.88 -14.24 11.32
CA PRO A 425 -17.65 -15.12 10.17
C PRO A 425 -18.61 -14.86 8.98
N ASN A 426 -19.17 -13.65 8.84
CA ASN A 426 -20.11 -13.35 7.75
C ASN A 426 -19.42 -13.41 6.37
N PRO A 427 -20.12 -13.86 5.32
CA PRO A 427 -19.52 -13.92 3.98
C PRO A 427 -19.17 -12.50 3.48
N PRO A 428 -18.01 -12.33 2.80
CA PRO A 428 -17.67 -11.08 2.14
C PRO A 428 -18.59 -10.79 0.96
N THR A 429 -18.58 -9.54 0.50
CA THR A 429 -19.03 -9.25 -0.86
C THR A 429 -17.85 -9.33 -1.83
N VAL A 430 -18.05 -9.92 -3.01
CA VAL A 430 -17.02 -10.02 -4.04
C VAL A 430 -17.55 -9.50 -5.36
N ARG A 431 -16.74 -8.72 -6.06
CA ARG A 431 -17.06 -8.21 -7.39
C ARG A 431 -15.82 -8.16 -8.27
N LYS A 432 -16.01 -8.53 -9.53
CA LYS A 432 -15.03 -8.37 -10.60
C LYS A 432 -14.91 -6.89 -10.94
N VAL A 433 -13.68 -6.41 -11.14
CA VAL A 433 -13.41 -5.04 -11.60
C VAL A 433 -12.76 -5.05 -12.98
N SER A 434 -12.42 -3.88 -13.51
CA SER A 434 -11.68 -3.76 -14.78
C SER A 434 -10.45 -4.67 -14.76
N PRO A 435 -10.14 -5.39 -15.84
CA PRO A 435 -8.94 -6.24 -15.87
C PRO A 435 -7.67 -5.40 -15.95
N MET A 436 -6.55 -6.00 -15.57
CA MET A 436 -5.21 -5.54 -15.94
C MET A 436 -5.05 -5.57 -17.47
N ALA A 437 -4.12 -4.77 -18.00
CA ALA A 437 -3.72 -4.81 -19.39
C ALA A 437 -3.06 -6.15 -19.76
N TYR A 438 -2.31 -6.75 -18.82
CA TYR A 438 -1.59 -8.01 -19.00
C TYR A 438 -2.12 -9.11 -18.07
N GLY A 439 -2.05 -10.36 -18.53
CA GLY A 439 -2.14 -11.50 -17.62
C GLY A 439 -0.84 -11.62 -16.84
N ARG A 440 -0.90 -11.84 -15.52
CA ARG A 440 0.30 -11.87 -14.65
C ARG A 440 0.27 -13.00 -13.63
N THR A 441 1.32 -13.80 -13.60
CA THR A 441 1.62 -14.81 -12.57
C THR A 441 3.04 -14.61 -12.03
N PHE A 442 3.31 -15.06 -10.81
CA PHE A 442 4.48 -14.65 -10.02
C PHE A 442 4.57 -13.12 -9.85
N VAL A 443 3.39 -12.49 -9.73
CA VAL A 443 3.22 -11.04 -9.69
C VAL A 443 3.43 -10.51 -8.28
N ASN A 444 4.04 -9.34 -8.13
CA ASN A 444 4.10 -8.62 -6.87
C ASN A 444 3.11 -7.45 -6.89
N SER A 445 2.53 -7.13 -5.73
CA SER A 445 1.70 -5.92 -5.57
C SER A 445 2.03 -5.19 -4.27
N VAL A 446 1.96 -3.86 -4.30
CA VAL A 446 2.29 -2.99 -3.16
C VAL A 446 1.22 -1.91 -3.01
N VAL A 447 0.61 -1.82 -1.82
CA VAL A 447 -0.29 -0.71 -1.49
C VAL A 447 0.49 0.58 -1.21
N LEU A 448 0.03 1.69 -1.79
CA LEU A 448 0.58 3.02 -1.61
C LEU A 448 -0.21 3.82 -0.55
N PRO A 449 0.39 4.83 0.13
CA PRO A 449 -0.25 5.66 1.15
C PRO A 449 -1.60 6.31 0.77
N ASN A 450 -1.84 6.54 -0.52
CA ASN A 450 -3.10 7.10 -1.04
C ASN A 450 -4.21 6.05 -1.28
N GLY A 451 -3.92 4.75 -1.13
CA GLY A 451 -4.85 3.65 -1.35
C GLY A 451 -4.77 3.00 -2.73
N GLU A 452 -3.89 3.49 -3.60
CA GLU A 452 -3.60 2.85 -4.88
C GLU A 452 -2.72 1.60 -4.70
N VAL A 453 -2.72 0.73 -5.70
CA VAL A 453 -1.92 -0.49 -5.70
C VAL A 453 -1.04 -0.52 -6.94
N LEU A 454 0.27 -0.60 -6.73
CA LEU A 454 1.24 -0.79 -7.79
C LEU A 454 1.40 -2.29 -8.07
N VAL A 455 1.31 -2.69 -9.34
CA VAL A 455 1.41 -4.07 -9.82
C VAL A 455 2.69 -4.23 -10.63
N ILE A 456 3.57 -5.11 -10.17
CA ILE A 456 4.97 -5.18 -10.61
C ILE A 456 5.29 -6.58 -11.13
N GLY A 457 5.90 -6.63 -12.31
CA GLY A 457 6.46 -7.84 -12.89
C GLY A 457 5.45 -8.96 -13.12
N GLY A 458 5.92 -10.18 -12.91
CA GLY A 458 5.25 -11.41 -13.30
C GLY A 458 5.35 -11.71 -14.80
N GLN A 459 4.90 -12.90 -15.16
CA GLN A 459 4.90 -13.43 -16.53
C GLN A 459 3.48 -13.59 -17.07
N THR A 460 3.29 -13.58 -18.39
CA THR A 460 2.00 -13.96 -19.01
C THR A 460 1.75 -15.47 -19.03
N GLN A 461 2.78 -16.28 -18.80
CA GLN A 461 2.73 -17.72 -18.60
C GLN A 461 3.73 -18.11 -17.49
N PRO A 462 3.38 -18.99 -16.54
CA PRO A 462 4.27 -19.35 -15.46
C PRO A 462 5.40 -20.25 -15.98
N VAL A 463 6.62 -19.72 -16.00
CA VAL A 463 7.83 -20.50 -16.26
C VAL A 463 8.84 -20.15 -15.18
N THR A 464 8.92 -21.00 -14.14
CA THR A 464 9.87 -20.84 -13.04
C THR A 464 11.31 -20.76 -13.56
N PHE A 465 12.15 -19.94 -12.94
CA PHE A 465 13.57 -19.78 -13.30
C PHE A 465 13.80 -19.28 -14.73
N SER A 466 12.91 -18.43 -15.25
CA SER A 466 12.97 -17.93 -16.63
C SER A 466 12.53 -16.47 -16.74
N ASP A 467 13.15 -15.76 -17.67
CA ASP A 467 12.79 -14.40 -18.11
C ASP A 467 11.83 -14.38 -19.31
N SER A 468 11.46 -15.56 -19.83
CA SER A 468 10.44 -15.68 -20.88
C SER A 468 9.11 -15.09 -20.41
N PHE A 469 8.32 -14.51 -21.32
CA PHE A 469 6.97 -13.99 -21.06
C PHE A 469 6.87 -12.86 -20.01
N SER A 470 8.00 -12.26 -19.60
CA SER A 470 8.07 -11.19 -18.60
C SER A 470 7.24 -9.96 -18.96
N VAL A 471 6.47 -9.44 -17.99
CA VAL A 471 5.72 -8.19 -18.13
C VAL A 471 6.50 -7.05 -17.46
N LEU A 472 7.35 -6.38 -18.24
CA LEU A 472 8.16 -5.24 -17.76
C LEU A 472 7.33 -3.98 -17.48
N ALA A 473 6.24 -3.79 -18.22
CA ALA A 473 5.30 -2.70 -17.96
C ALA A 473 4.73 -2.82 -16.54
N THR A 474 4.73 -1.73 -15.79
CA THR A 474 4.12 -1.66 -14.45
C THR A 474 2.65 -1.23 -14.62
N GLU A 475 1.76 -1.59 -13.71
CA GLU A 475 0.38 -1.07 -13.72
C GLU A 475 0.04 -0.43 -12.38
N LEU A 476 -0.68 0.68 -12.40
CA LEU A 476 -1.20 1.33 -11.20
C LEU A 476 -2.71 1.20 -11.17
N TRP A 477 -3.21 0.52 -10.14
CA TRP A 477 -4.62 0.39 -9.88
C TRP A 477 -5.12 1.55 -9.01
N SER A 478 -6.22 2.17 -9.42
CA SER A 478 -6.85 3.24 -8.65
C SER A 478 -8.14 2.76 -7.97
N PRO A 479 -8.28 2.89 -6.64
CA PRO A 479 -9.51 2.53 -5.91
C PRO A 479 -10.69 3.45 -6.24
N VAL A 480 -10.39 4.60 -6.86
CA VAL A 480 -11.36 5.58 -7.33
C VAL A 480 -12.03 5.12 -8.63
N LEU A 481 -11.20 4.71 -9.59
CA LEU A 481 -11.63 4.38 -10.94
C LEU A 481 -11.97 2.90 -11.09
N GLU A 482 -11.47 2.08 -10.17
CA GLU A 482 -11.54 0.61 -10.23
C GLU A 482 -10.97 0.08 -11.55
N SER A 483 -9.94 0.77 -12.02
CA SER A 483 -9.25 0.54 -13.28
C SER A 483 -7.75 0.64 -13.10
N PHE A 484 -7.04 0.05 -14.06
CA PHE A 484 -5.59 0.08 -14.15
C PHE A 484 -5.15 1.12 -15.18
N ILE A 485 -4.04 1.79 -14.92
CA ILE A 485 -3.27 2.50 -15.94
C ILE A 485 -1.93 1.80 -16.13
N THR A 486 -1.52 1.60 -17.39
CA THR A 486 -0.19 1.09 -17.71
C THR A 486 0.83 2.21 -17.56
N LEU A 487 1.92 1.91 -16.85
CA LEU A 487 3.02 2.80 -16.56
C LEU A 487 4.28 2.37 -17.32
N PRO A 488 5.28 3.26 -17.46
CA PRO A 488 6.55 2.93 -18.10
C PRO A 488 7.26 1.72 -17.47
N PRO A 489 7.96 0.91 -18.27
CA PRO A 489 8.50 -0.37 -17.85
C PRO A 489 9.73 -0.25 -16.95
N MET A 490 9.95 -1.28 -16.13
CA MET A 490 11.22 -1.55 -15.44
C MET A 490 12.27 -2.14 -16.40
N GLN A 491 13.54 -2.13 -16.00
CA GLN A 491 14.69 -2.53 -16.83
C GLN A 491 15.10 -4.00 -16.65
N ARG A 492 14.56 -4.70 -15.65
CA ARG A 492 14.83 -6.12 -15.36
C ARG A 492 13.54 -6.91 -15.19
N PRO A 493 13.45 -8.14 -15.71
CA PRO A 493 12.41 -9.10 -15.33
C PRO A 493 12.30 -9.27 -13.81
N ARG A 494 11.08 -9.37 -13.30
CA ARG A 494 10.76 -9.62 -11.89
C ARG A 494 9.69 -10.70 -11.84
N ASN A 495 10.12 -11.95 -11.93
CA ASN A 495 9.24 -13.11 -12.11
C ASN A 495 9.21 -13.97 -10.83
N TYR A 496 9.25 -15.30 -10.97
CA TYR A 496 9.45 -16.22 -9.86
C TYR A 496 10.72 -15.86 -9.06
N HIS A 497 10.59 -15.82 -7.73
CA HIS A 497 11.59 -15.34 -6.76
C HIS A 497 11.91 -13.84 -6.84
N SER A 498 11.02 -13.02 -7.40
CA SER A 498 11.06 -11.56 -7.20
C SER A 498 10.22 -11.10 -6.02
N VAL A 499 10.58 -9.94 -5.46
CA VAL A 499 9.93 -9.30 -4.31
C VAL A 499 9.68 -7.82 -4.59
N ALA A 500 8.66 -7.24 -3.95
CA ALA A 500 8.51 -5.79 -3.88
C ALA A 500 7.98 -5.32 -2.51
N LEU A 501 8.44 -4.15 -2.07
CA LEU A 501 8.06 -3.53 -0.79
C LEU A 501 7.96 -2.00 -0.89
N LEU A 502 7.02 -1.42 -0.15
CA LEU A 502 6.94 0.04 0.07
C LEU A 502 8.15 0.49 0.89
N LEU A 503 8.66 1.70 0.61
CA LEU A 503 9.73 2.36 1.36
C LEU A 503 9.16 3.51 2.22
N LEU A 504 9.86 3.91 3.28
CA LEU A 504 9.46 5.03 4.14
C LEU A 504 9.29 6.35 3.37
N ASP A 505 9.99 6.54 2.27
CA ASP A 505 9.87 7.72 1.43
C ASP A 505 8.74 7.63 0.38
N GLY A 506 7.85 6.63 0.45
CA GLY A 506 6.73 6.45 -0.46
C GLY A 506 7.11 5.97 -1.87
N ARG A 507 8.39 5.65 -2.12
CA ARG A 507 8.81 4.89 -3.31
C ARG A 507 8.60 3.39 -3.08
N VAL A 508 8.73 2.59 -4.13
CA VAL A 508 8.60 1.12 -4.07
C VAL A 508 9.89 0.49 -4.58
N LEU A 509 10.48 -0.42 -3.81
CA LEU A 509 11.57 -1.26 -4.28
C LEU A 509 10.99 -2.53 -4.93
N ALA A 510 11.54 -2.94 -6.07
CA ALA A 510 11.33 -4.25 -6.67
C ALA A 510 12.69 -4.88 -7.00
N GLY A 511 12.87 -6.17 -6.69
CA GLY A 511 14.15 -6.84 -6.88
C GLY A 511 14.02 -8.35 -6.99
N GLY A 512 15.14 -9.01 -7.30
CA GLY A 512 15.20 -10.46 -7.41
C GLY A 512 14.54 -11.01 -8.66
N GLY A 513 14.35 -12.33 -8.66
CA GLY A 513 14.11 -13.16 -9.83
C GLY A 513 15.24 -14.20 -9.99
N GLY A 514 14.89 -15.46 -10.28
CA GLY A 514 15.86 -16.54 -10.51
C GLY A 514 16.15 -17.38 -9.28
N LEU A 515 17.30 -17.18 -8.64
CA LEU A 515 17.92 -18.05 -7.62
C LEU A 515 18.19 -19.48 -8.12
N CYS A 516 18.63 -19.61 -9.37
CA CYS A 516 18.85 -20.85 -10.09
C CYS A 516 20.33 -21.16 -10.40
N ALA A 517 21.26 -20.27 -10.06
CA ALA A 517 22.62 -20.23 -10.65
C ALA A 517 22.57 -20.23 -12.19
N CYS A 518 21.64 -19.44 -12.75
CA CYS A 518 21.30 -19.44 -14.17
C CYS A 518 21.05 -18.02 -14.72
N PRO A 519 20.92 -17.83 -16.05
CA PRO A 519 20.81 -16.49 -16.66
C PRO A 519 19.60 -15.65 -16.22
N ALA A 520 18.61 -16.24 -15.56
CA ALA A 520 17.46 -15.55 -14.97
C ALA A 520 17.70 -15.07 -13.52
N ASP A 521 18.92 -15.19 -12.99
CA ASP A 521 19.32 -14.63 -11.70
C ASP A 521 19.47 -13.11 -11.80
N HIS A 522 18.63 -12.38 -11.06
CA HIS A 522 18.68 -10.92 -10.94
C HIS A 522 19.15 -10.53 -9.54
N PRO A 523 20.47 -10.52 -9.25
CA PRO A 523 21.05 -10.01 -8.00
C PRO A 523 21.07 -8.48 -8.01
N ASP A 524 19.92 -7.88 -8.26
CA ASP A 524 19.72 -6.44 -8.34
C ASP A 524 18.29 -6.05 -7.91
N ALA A 525 18.10 -4.75 -7.70
CA ALA A 525 16.80 -4.14 -7.47
C ALA A 525 16.69 -2.79 -8.21
N GLU A 526 15.46 -2.35 -8.45
CA GLU A 526 15.14 -1.03 -8.96
C GLU A 526 14.15 -0.36 -8.01
N ILE A 527 14.22 0.98 -7.90
CA ILE A 527 13.30 1.75 -7.07
C ILE A 527 12.39 2.59 -7.98
N TYR A 528 11.09 2.34 -7.88
CA TYR A 528 10.04 3.06 -8.59
C TYR A 528 9.58 4.29 -7.80
N THR A 529 9.40 5.40 -8.51
CA THR A 529 8.85 6.67 -7.99
C THR A 529 7.43 6.85 -8.54
N PRO A 530 6.37 6.62 -7.74
CA PRO A 530 5.00 6.74 -8.23
C PRO A 530 4.56 8.18 -8.54
N PRO A 531 3.52 8.37 -9.39
CA PRO A 531 3.13 9.69 -9.90
C PRO A 531 2.79 10.72 -8.81
N TYR A 532 2.33 10.30 -7.63
CA TYR A 532 2.08 11.18 -6.48
C TYR A 532 3.32 11.87 -5.88
N LEU A 533 4.54 11.50 -6.31
CA LEU A 533 5.79 12.16 -5.91
C LEU A 533 6.31 13.10 -7.00
N LEU A 534 5.56 13.27 -8.09
CA LEU A 534 5.96 14.05 -9.26
C LEU A 534 5.02 15.25 -9.46
N ALA A 535 5.61 16.40 -9.75
CA ALA A 535 4.92 17.54 -10.31
C ALA A 535 4.53 17.24 -11.78
N PRO A 536 3.62 18.02 -12.39
CA PRO A 536 3.21 17.83 -13.80
C PRO A 536 4.35 17.89 -14.83
N ASP A 537 5.48 18.53 -14.51
CA ASP A 537 6.68 18.57 -15.36
C ASP A 537 7.64 17.39 -15.15
N GLY A 538 7.32 16.46 -14.23
CA GLY A 538 8.14 15.30 -13.90
C GLY A 538 9.22 15.58 -12.85
N THR A 539 9.35 16.81 -12.35
CA THR A 539 10.24 17.11 -11.22
C THR A 539 9.64 16.57 -9.90
N PRO A 540 10.45 16.34 -8.85
CA PRO A 540 9.94 15.90 -7.56
C PRO A 540 8.95 16.93 -6.96
N ALA A 541 7.74 16.48 -6.62
CA ALA A 541 6.74 17.32 -6.00
C ALA A 541 7.18 17.78 -4.59
N PRO A 542 6.93 19.04 -4.18
CA PRO A 542 7.13 19.47 -2.80
C PRO A 542 6.28 18.64 -1.84
N ARG A 543 6.91 18.00 -0.85
CA ARG A 543 6.25 17.07 0.07
C ARG A 543 5.89 17.75 1.39
N PRO A 544 4.77 17.40 2.05
CA PRO A 544 4.58 17.71 3.45
C PRO A 544 5.61 16.97 4.31
N ALA A 545 5.96 17.50 5.47
CA ALA A 545 6.86 16.89 6.43
C ALA A 545 6.16 16.68 7.78
N ILE A 546 6.22 15.46 8.32
CA ILE A 546 5.79 15.20 9.71
C ILE A 546 6.92 15.65 10.63
N THR A 547 6.72 16.77 11.32
CA THR A 547 7.72 17.39 12.20
C THR A 547 7.73 16.77 13.60
N ALA A 548 6.60 16.24 14.07
CA ALA A 548 6.51 15.43 15.30
C ALA A 548 5.44 14.34 15.18
N ALA A 549 5.71 13.16 15.73
CA ALA A 549 4.76 12.06 15.92
C ALA A 549 5.28 11.14 17.03
N PRO A 550 4.44 10.42 17.79
CA PRO A 550 4.91 9.45 18.77
C PRO A 550 5.48 8.20 18.08
N ALA A 551 6.48 7.57 18.71
CA ALA A 551 7.06 6.31 18.23
C ALA A 551 6.16 5.09 18.50
N THR A 552 5.16 5.22 19.39
CA THR A 552 4.25 4.14 19.78
C THR A 552 2.82 4.66 19.94
N ALA A 553 1.82 3.82 19.64
CA ALA A 553 0.43 4.09 19.98
C ALA A 553 -0.34 2.81 20.35
N THR A 554 -1.47 2.99 21.01
CA THR A 554 -2.38 1.91 21.41
C THR A 554 -3.70 1.99 20.64
N TRP A 555 -4.41 0.88 20.52
CA TRP A 555 -5.73 0.84 19.86
C TRP A 555 -6.75 1.75 20.54
N GLY A 556 -7.53 2.48 19.74
CA GLY A 556 -8.54 3.44 20.23
C GLY A 556 -7.97 4.75 20.77
N SER A 557 -6.65 4.91 20.81
CA SER A 557 -6.00 6.15 21.26
C SER A 557 -6.12 7.28 20.24
N GLN A 558 -5.95 8.51 20.72
CA GLN A 558 -5.73 9.71 19.90
C GLN A 558 -4.24 10.08 19.99
N ILE A 559 -3.55 10.18 18.86
CA ILE A 559 -2.14 10.59 18.81
C ILE A 559 -1.99 12.03 18.31
N ALA A 560 -1.09 12.78 18.94
CA ALA A 560 -0.71 14.11 18.51
C ALA A 560 0.38 14.03 17.42
N VAL A 561 0.17 14.72 16.30
CA VAL A 561 1.10 14.76 15.16
C VAL A 561 1.20 16.19 14.64
N ALA A 562 2.42 16.66 14.40
CA ALA A 562 2.69 17.96 13.80
C ALA A 562 3.20 17.79 12.36
N THR A 563 2.79 18.70 11.49
CA THR A 563 3.32 18.83 10.12
C THR A 563 3.74 20.27 9.83
N ASP A 564 4.61 20.46 8.83
CA ASP A 564 5.06 21.77 8.35
C ASP A 564 3.96 22.58 7.61
N ARG A 565 3.02 21.88 6.97
CA ARG A 565 1.92 22.43 6.17
C ARG A 565 0.63 21.64 6.33
N ALA A 566 -0.48 22.14 5.80
CA ALA A 566 -1.77 21.47 5.86
C ALA A 566 -1.73 20.08 5.18
N ALA A 567 -2.21 19.06 5.90
CA ALA A 567 -2.49 17.73 5.38
C ALA A 567 -4.00 17.59 5.14
N ALA A 568 -4.37 16.93 4.03
CA ALA A 568 -5.75 16.62 3.67
C ALA A 568 -6.15 15.19 4.10
N SER A 569 -5.18 14.29 4.31
CA SER A 569 -5.42 12.97 4.88
C SER A 569 -4.17 12.38 5.53
N PHE A 570 -4.38 11.35 6.36
CA PHE A 570 -3.32 10.56 6.96
C PHE A 570 -3.61 9.07 6.75
N ALA A 571 -2.56 8.26 6.65
CA ALA A 571 -2.69 6.81 6.56
C ALA A 571 -1.53 6.11 7.28
N LEU A 572 -1.84 4.97 7.90
CA LEU A 572 -0.86 3.97 8.29
C LEU A 572 -0.76 2.92 7.16
N VAL A 573 0.46 2.55 6.78
CA VAL A 573 0.71 1.34 5.98
C VAL A 573 1.58 0.40 6.80
N ARG A 574 1.15 -0.84 7.03
CA ARG A 574 1.90 -1.79 7.86
C ARG A 574 3.22 -2.15 7.18
N MET A 575 4.31 -2.13 7.95
CA MET A 575 5.59 -2.69 7.50
C MET A 575 5.42 -4.18 7.22
N ALA A 576 6.11 -4.67 6.20
CA ALA A 576 5.77 -5.96 5.61
C ALA A 576 6.98 -6.82 5.26
N SER A 577 6.70 -8.12 5.12
CA SER A 577 7.58 -9.12 4.55
C SER A 577 6.99 -9.68 3.25
N ALA A 578 7.83 -10.06 2.29
CA ALA A 578 7.41 -10.53 0.98
C ALA A 578 8.33 -11.65 0.46
N THR A 579 7.71 -12.71 -0.08
CA THR A 579 8.38 -13.78 -0.82
C THR A 579 7.35 -14.55 -1.67
N HIS A 580 7.75 -15.09 -2.83
CA HIS A 580 6.89 -15.92 -3.71
C HIS A 580 5.47 -15.34 -3.99
N SER A 581 5.35 -14.04 -4.29
CA SER A 581 4.08 -13.30 -4.45
C SER A 581 3.21 -13.16 -3.18
N VAL A 582 3.60 -13.77 -2.06
CA VAL A 582 2.94 -13.69 -0.76
C VAL A 582 3.47 -12.50 0.04
N ASN A 583 2.55 -11.65 0.49
CA ASN A 583 2.78 -10.62 1.50
C ASN A 583 1.48 -10.45 2.29
N THR A 584 1.39 -11.10 3.45
CA THR A 584 0.22 -11.12 4.34
C THR A 584 0.24 -10.00 5.39
N ASP A 585 1.38 -9.32 5.52
CA ASP A 585 1.62 -8.26 6.47
C ASP A 585 1.08 -6.92 5.98
N GLN A 586 1.25 -6.61 4.69
CA GLN A 586 0.89 -5.30 4.16
C GLN A 586 -0.62 -5.04 4.25
N ARG A 587 -0.96 -3.90 4.84
CA ARG A 587 -2.32 -3.37 4.86
C ARG A 587 -2.28 -1.87 5.07
N ARG A 588 -3.24 -1.16 4.48
CA ARG A 588 -3.40 0.28 4.66
C ARG A 588 -4.65 0.62 5.48
N ILE A 589 -4.49 1.57 6.40
CA ILE A 589 -5.54 2.10 7.26
C ILE A 589 -5.54 3.63 7.09
N PRO A 590 -6.53 4.24 6.40
CA PRO A 590 -6.74 5.67 6.48
C PRO A 590 -7.17 6.05 7.91
N LEU A 591 -6.66 7.19 8.41
CA LEU A 591 -6.94 7.67 9.76
C LEU A 591 -7.94 8.84 9.74
N SER A 592 -8.87 8.83 10.70
CA SER A 592 -9.64 10.02 11.04
C SER A 592 -8.75 11.00 11.82
N PHE A 593 -8.92 12.30 11.58
CA PHE A 593 -8.12 13.33 12.22
C PHE A 593 -8.92 14.61 12.47
N THR A 594 -8.45 15.42 13.43
CA THR A 594 -8.89 16.80 13.68
C THR A 594 -7.67 17.69 13.89
N GLY A 595 -7.85 19.02 13.82
CA GLY A 595 -6.77 19.99 13.99
C GLY A 595 -6.24 20.56 12.68
N THR A 596 -5.03 21.12 12.72
CA THR A 596 -4.42 21.89 11.63
C THR A 596 -2.92 21.62 11.54
N ALA A 597 -2.24 22.18 10.53
CA ALA A 597 -0.77 22.17 10.46
C ALA A 597 -0.14 22.55 11.81
N GLY A 598 0.95 21.87 12.17
CA GLY A 598 1.59 21.98 13.49
C GLY A 598 0.89 21.24 14.65
N ASN A 599 -0.42 20.92 14.57
CA ASN A 599 -1.14 20.21 15.64
C ASN A 599 -2.40 19.48 15.14
N TYR A 600 -2.25 18.19 14.85
CA TYR A 600 -3.33 17.25 14.52
C TYR A 600 -3.50 16.19 15.61
N GLN A 601 -4.75 15.82 15.88
CA GLN A 601 -5.11 14.63 16.65
C GLN A 601 -5.62 13.57 15.68
N LEU A 602 -5.01 12.38 15.66
CA LEU A 602 -5.40 11.26 14.80
C LEU A 602 -5.93 10.10 15.64
N GLY A 603 -7.08 9.54 15.24
CA GLY A 603 -7.66 8.37 15.89
C GLY A 603 -7.08 7.06 15.37
N ILE A 604 -6.45 6.28 16.24
CA ILE A 604 -6.07 4.89 15.95
C ILE A 604 -7.32 4.01 16.12
N PRO A 605 -7.73 3.22 15.11
CA PRO A 605 -8.86 2.30 15.26
C PRO A 605 -8.74 1.38 16.48
N ALA A 606 -9.87 1.16 17.15
CA ALA A 606 -9.94 0.28 18.33
C ALA A 606 -9.88 -1.21 17.99
N ASP A 607 -10.25 -1.59 16.76
CA ASP A 607 -10.23 -2.97 16.32
C ASP A 607 -8.81 -3.43 15.95
N ARG A 608 -8.31 -4.40 16.72
CA ARG A 608 -7.00 -5.04 16.53
C ARG A 608 -6.92 -5.92 15.27
N GLY A 609 -8.06 -6.29 14.67
CA GLY A 609 -8.12 -6.95 13.37
C GLY A 609 -7.88 -6.00 12.21
N VAL A 610 -8.25 -4.72 12.36
CA VAL A 610 -7.99 -3.66 11.38
C VAL A 610 -6.53 -3.22 11.48
N VAL A 611 -6.10 -2.84 12.68
CA VAL A 611 -4.71 -2.48 12.98
C VAL A 611 -4.08 -3.65 13.75
N LEU A 612 -3.43 -4.58 13.04
CA LEU A 612 -2.63 -5.62 13.71
C LEU A 612 -1.51 -4.99 14.55
N PRO A 613 -1.03 -5.65 15.61
CA PRO A 613 0.17 -5.19 16.30
C PRO A 613 1.40 -5.20 15.37
N GLY A 614 2.38 -4.34 15.66
CA GLY A 614 3.62 -4.21 14.89
C GLY A 614 3.89 -2.80 14.36
N ASN A 615 4.89 -2.68 13.48
CA ASN A 615 5.33 -1.40 12.93
C ASN A 615 4.51 -0.95 11.71
N TYR A 616 4.26 0.34 11.66
CA TYR A 616 3.56 1.04 10.58
C TYR A 616 4.35 2.24 10.11
N MET A 617 4.20 2.54 8.83
CA MET A 617 4.62 3.77 8.18
C MET A 617 3.45 4.77 8.27
N LEU A 618 3.57 5.79 9.12
CA LEU A 618 2.60 6.89 9.19
C LEU A 618 2.94 7.94 8.14
N PHE A 619 2.02 8.16 7.19
CA PHE A 619 2.11 9.17 6.14
C PHE A 619 1.08 10.28 6.35
N ALA A 620 1.51 11.53 6.11
CA ALA A 620 0.62 12.67 5.89
C ALA A 620 0.55 12.95 4.38
N LEU A 621 -0.64 13.19 3.83
CA LEU A 621 -0.82 13.54 2.42
C LEU A 621 -1.42 14.94 2.31
N ASP A 622 -0.89 15.76 1.41
CA ASP A 622 -1.43 17.10 1.14
C ASP A 622 -2.71 17.05 0.28
N GLY A 623 -3.29 18.21 -0.05
CA GLY A 623 -4.49 18.32 -0.89
C GLY A 623 -4.34 17.79 -2.32
N SER A 624 -3.10 17.66 -2.83
CA SER A 624 -2.83 17.04 -4.14
C SER A 624 -2.67 15.52 -4.05
N GLY A 625 -2.52 14.99 -2.83
CA GLY A 625 -2.23 13.59 -2.52
C GLY A 625 -0.74 13.26 -2.47
N VAL A 626 0.14 14.26 -2.37
CA VAL A 626 1.60 14.06 -2.24
C VAL A 626 1.92 13.59 -0.82
N PRO A 627 2.50 12.39 -0.61
CA PRO A 627 2.79 11.87 0.72
C PRO A 627 4.09 12.46 1.30
N SER A 628 4.12 12.63 2.62
CA SER A 628 5.33 12.89 3.39
C SER A 628 6.32 11.73 3.28
N VAL A 629 7.56 11.93 3.73
CA VAL A 629 8.34 10.79 4.24
C VAL A 629 7.65 10.31 5.52
N ALA A 630 7.52 9.00 5.70
CA ALA A 630 6.82 8.41 6.83
C ALA A 630 7.57 8.59 8.15
N ARG A 631 6.81 8.52 9.24
CA ARG A 631 7.34 8.19 10.57
C ARG A 631 7.00 6.74 10.90
N THR A 632 7.98 5.98 11.39
CA THR A 632 7.71 4.64 11.93
C THR A 632 6.98 4.78 13.26
N ILE A 633 5.85 4.10 13.39
CA ILE A 633 5.07 4.01 14.63
C ILE A 633 4.76 2.55 14.94
N ASN A 634 5.02 2.12 16.17
CA ASN A 634 4.72 0.77 16.64
C ASN A 634 3.36 0.74 17.35
N ILE A 635 2.46 -0.14 16.92
CA ILE A 635 1.16 -0.35 17.55
C ILE A 635 1.23 -1.58 18.45
N ARG A 636 1.02 -1.39 19.76
CA ARG A 636 1.13 -2.43 20.80
C ARG A 636 0.33 -2.09 22.07
#